data_AF-J6EX05-F1
#
_entry.id   AF-J6EX05-F1
#
_cell.length_a   1.000
_cell.length_b   1.000
_cell.length_c   1.000
_cell.angle_alpha   90.00
_cell.angle_beta   90.00
_cell.angle_gamma   90.00
#
_symmetry.space_group_name_H-M   'P 1'
#
loop_
_entity.id
_entity.type
_entity.pdbx_description
1 polymer ?
#
loop_
_entity_poly.entity_id
_entity_poly.type
_entity_poly.pdbx_seq_one_letter_code
_entity_poly.pdbx_strand_id
1 'polypeptide(L)'
;MPQPPLDVRKYLSFQLPHIHEKYPPGTGGTGPRVSWDGNLKGVEVIDNFGQDVKKFIDQLPKEPLTTDPYHKYPKFVQVQSELPNPITDQGDLQKALTTLPLKCVSSVLTAYESGPTGCNLPRRIDAAGYESDGGEDEVAAVPRDDSKAWFWRYSKSPMGSGEHLLVKGDKGEKISLVVRTTNSRALTDEDWKEFVVTGPYNYNTKSKASWYWSRTWGACKRLDTRWWVLTDWQKWIFGCFNDDMTHGWTSPIMKYDSKDPTVLEALLYWVESAKGDKAGFKPNAKDVSSLPALFPSNPARRISVSGNRPHKPRDPSKPKTANESDVEEDDAEDGA
;
A
#
# COMPACT_ATOMS: atom_id res chain seq x y z
N MET A 1 25.08 21.79 -0.19
CA MET A 1 25.61 21.06 0.99
C MET A 1 25.42 19.56 0.75
N PRO A 2 26.44 18.73 1.00
CA PRO A 2 26.28 17.27 0.94
C PRO A 2 25.21 16.82 1.94
N GLN A 3 24.39 15.85 1.53
CA GLN A 3 23.37 15.28 2.42
C GLN A 3 24.06 14.47 3.53
N PRO A 4 23.59 14.53 4.79
CA PRO A 4 24.17 13.75 5.87
C PRO A 4 23.93 12.25 5.64
N PRO A 5 24.86 11.37 6.08
CA PRO A 5 24.67 9.92 6.00
C PRO A 5 23.36 9.45 6.66
N LEU A 6 22.71 8.45 6.05
CA LEU A 6 21.45 7.91 6.52
C LEU A 6 21.68 6.73 7.48
N ASP A 7 21.37 6.94 8.76
CA ASP A 7 21.24 5.84 9.73
C ASP A 7 19.92 5.11 9.50
N VAL A 8 19.98 4.03 8.71
CA VAL A 8 18.81 3.24 8.29
C VAL A 8 18.06 2.67 9.49
N ARG A 9 18.76 2.12 10.49
CA ARG A 9 18.13 1.49 11.66
C ARG A 9 17.40 2.53 12.49
N LYS A 10 18.04 3.66 12.77
CA LYS A 10 17.39 4.78 13.47
C LYS A 10 16.16 5.23 12.70
N TYR A 11 16.26 5.36 11.38
CA TYR A 11 15.17 5.84 10.54
C TYR A 11 13.98 4.87 10.45
N LEU A 12 14.22 3.57 10.41
CA LEU A 12 13.15 2.57 10.38
C LEU A 12 12.54 2.32 11.77
N SER A 13 13.27 2.59 12.85
CA SER A 13 12.77 2.42 14.22
C SER A 13 11.69 3.43 14.63
N PHE A 14 11.39 4.43 13.79
CA PHE A 14 10.32 5.39 14.06
C PHE A 14 8.94 4.75 13.92
N GLN A 15 8.13 4.96 14.94
CA GLN A 15 6.70 4.66 14.89
C GLN A 15 6.01 5.66 13.97
N LEU A 16 4.95 5.22 13.29
CA LEU A 16 4.09 6.17 12.60
C LEU A 16 3.31 7.00 13.63
N PRO A 17 3.00 8.26 13.33
CA PRO A 17 2.16 9.08 14.20
C PRO A 17 0.72 8.59 14.18
N HIS A 18 0.04 8.73 15.32
CA HIS A 18 -1.41 8.61 15.33
C HIS A 18 -2.01 9.77 14.55
N ILE A 19 -2.86 9.45 13.58
CA ILE A 19 -3.58 10.47 12.84
C ILE A 19 -5.08 10.38 13.15
N HIS A 20 -5.63 11.42 13.75
CA HIS A 20 -7.06 11.53 14.01
C HIS A 20 -7.79 11.91 12.72
N GLU A 21 -8.83 11.16 12.37
CA GLU A 21 -9.73 11.51 11.26
C GLU A 21 -10.98 12.22 11.82
N LYS A 22 -11.27 13.44 11.35
CA LYS A 22 -12.45 14.20 11.79
C LYS A 22 -13.73 13.76 11.07
N TYR A 23 -13.61 13.36 9.81
CA TYR A 23 -14.69 12.93 8.95
C TYR A 23 -14.29 11.64 8.26
N PRO A 24 -15.22 10.72 7.94
CA PRO A 24 -14.90 9.63 7.04
C PRO A 24 -14.82 10.22 5.63
N PRO A 25 -13.66 10.27 4.97
CA PRO A 25 -13.64 10.60 3.55
C PRO A 25 -14.19 9.37 2.83
N GLY A 26 -15.45 9.45 2.40
CA GLY A 26 -16.20 8.34 1.84
C GLY A 26 -15.53 7.78 0.60
N THR A 27 -14.74 6.71 0.75
CA THR A 27 -14.42 5.76 -0.31
C THR A 27 -14.21 4.37 0.29
N GLY A 28 -15.26 3.79 0.86
CA GLY A 28 -15.45 2.36 0.73
C GLY A 28 -16.15 2.19 -0.61
N GLY A 29 -15.47 1.68 -1.64
CA GLY A 29 -16.03 1.57 -2.99
C GLY A 29 -17.45 1.01 -2.95
N THR A 30 -18.43 1.88 -3.18
CA THR A 30 -19.85 1.52 -3.39
C THR A 30 -20.06 0.89 -4.76
N GLY A 31 -19.00 0.86 -5.59
CA GLY A 31 -19.01 0.16 -6.86
C GLY A 31 -19.52 -1.27 -6.69
N PRO A 32 -20.34 -1.75 -7.65
CA PRO A 32 -21.12 -2.97 -7.50
C PRO A 32 -20.26 -4.14 -7.02
N ARG A 33 -20.85 -4.97 -6.16
CA ARG A 33 -20.24 -6.24 -5.75
C ARG A 33 -20.28 -7.18 -6.95
N VAL A 34 -19.25 -7.07 -7.79
CA VAL A 34 -19.07 -7.90 -8.98
C VAL A 34 -19.07 -9.38 -8.58
N SER A 35 -19.56 -10.24 -9.47
CA SER A 35 -19.40 -11.69 -9.33
C SER A 35 -17.92 -12.03 -9.15
N TRP A 36 -17.62 -12.89 -8.18
CA TRP A 36 -16.26 -13.38 -7.93
C TRP A 36 -15.97 -14.57 -8.84
N ASP A 37 -14.95 -14.42 -9.68
CA ASP A 37 -14.40 -15.45 -10.57
C ASP A 37 -12.97 -15.87 -10.14
N GLY A 38 -12.55 -15.46 -8.94
CA GLY A 38 -11.18 -15.67 -8.47
C GLY A 38 -10.93 -17.08 -7.96
N ASN A 39 -9.68 -17.53 -8.14
CA ASN A 39 -9.27 -18.91 -7.84
C ASN A 39 -8.68 -19.09 -6.44
N LEU A 40 -8.84 -18.11 -5.53
CA LEU A 40 -8.33 -18.21 -4.16
C LEU A 40 -9.04 -19.36 -3.41
N LYS A 41 -8.28 -20.35 -2.94
CA LYS A 41 -8.77 -21.55 -2.26
C LYS A 41 -8.44 -21.58 -0.78
N GLY A 42 -7.36 -20.92 -0.38
CA GLY A 42 -6.88 -20.94 0.99
C GLY A 42 -6.13 -19.67 1.36
N VAL A 43 -6.22 -19.30 2.62
CA VAL A 43 -5.43 -18.20 3.18
C VAL A 43 -4.80 -18.62 4.50
N GLU A 44 -3.66 -18.04 4.82
CA GLU A 44 -2.87 -18.36 6.00
C GLU A 44 -2.34 -17.09 6.68
N VAL A 45 -2.29 -17.11 8.01
CA VAL A 45 -1.57 -16.12 8.81
C VAL A 45 -0.12 -16.56 9.01
N ILE A 46 0.82 -15.64 8.79
CA ILE A 46 2.26 -15.88 8.96
C ILE A 46 2.60 -15.86 10.46
N ASP A 47 2.83 -17.03 11.04
CA ASP A 47 3.05 -17.21 12.49
C ASP A 47 4.24 -16.40 13.03
N ASN A 48 5.37 -16.39 12.31
CA ASN A 48 6.64 -15.80 12.78
C ASN A 48 6.97 -14.45 12.14
N PHE A 49 5.97 -13.75 11.59
CA PHE A 49 6.18 -12.53 10.80
C PHE A 49 7.11 -11.52 11.49
N GLY A 50 6.82 -11.16 12.75
CA GLY A 50 7.63 -10.17 13.48
C GLY A 50 9.06 -10.62 13.72
N GLN A 51 9.29 -11.91 13.98
CA GLN A 51 10.64 -12.46 14.14
C GLN A 51 11.41 -12.45 12.83
N ASP A 52 10.75 -12.75 11.72
CA ASP A 52 11.39 -12.77 10.41
C ASP A 52 11.74 -11.36 9.92
N VAL A 53 10.88 -10.37 10.20
CA VAL A 53 11.21 -8.95 10.00
C VAL A 53 12.44 -8.57 10.82
N LYS A 54 12.47 -8.92 12.11
CA LYS A 54 13.61 -8.60 12.99
C LYS A 54 14.92 -9.23 12.50
N LYS A 55 14.89 -10.51 12.14
CA LYS A 55 16.06 -11.20 11.56
C LYS A 55 16.56 -10.51 10.29
N PHE A 56 15.65 -9.99 9.46
CA PHE A 56 16.01 -9.22 8.27
C PHE A 56 16.66 -7.87 8.65
N ILE A 57 16.03 -7.11 9.55
CA ILE A 57 16.56 -5.81 10.01
C ILE A 57 17.94 -5.97 10.68
N ASP A 58 18.16 -7.06 11.40
CA ASP A 58 19.46 -7.36 12.02
C ASP A 58 20.58 -7.59 11.01
N GLN A 59 20.27 -7.97 9.77
CA GLN A 59 21.22 -8.13 8.67
C GLN A 59 21.56 -6.80 7.98
N LEU A 60 20.75 -5.75 8.19
CA LEU A 60 21.02 -4.45 7.59
C LEU A 60 22.32 -3.82 8.14
N PRO A 61 23.02 -3.00 7.35
CA PRO A 61 24.21 -2.27 7.79
C PRO A 61 23.96 -1.51 9.09
N LYS A 62 24.94 -1.58 9.99
CA LYS A 62 24.93 -0.80 11.25
C LYS A 62 25.53 0.59 11.07
N GLU A 63 26.38 0.75 10.07
CA GLU A 63 27.00 2.02 9.73
C GLU A 63 26.03 2.86 8.87
N PRO A 64 25.98 4.19 9.07
CA PRO A 64 25.20 5.07 8.22
C PRO A 64 25.59 4.94 6.75
N LEU A 65 24.61 4.90 5.87
CA LEU A 65 24.84 4.80 4.43
C LEU A 65 25.11 6.18 3.83
N THR A 66 26.12 6.27 2.96
CA THR A 66 26.32 7.44 2.11
C THR A 66 25.23 7.45 1.05
N THR A 67 24.57 8.59 0.92
CA THR A 67 23.40 8.74 0.10
C THR A 67 23.73 9.36 -1.26
N ASP A 68 23.01 8.95 -2.31
CA ASP A 68 23.10 9.63 -3.60
C ASP A 68 22.75 11.14 -3.45
N PRO A 69 23.60 12.07 -3.92
CA PRO A 69 23.36 13.51 -3.77
C PRO A 69 22.10 14.00 -4.50
N TYR A 70 21.66 13.31 -5.57
CA TYR A 70 20.50 13.67 -6.38
C TYR A 70 19.17 13.17 -5.80
N HIS A 71 19.20 12.20 -4.88
CA HIS A 71 18.00 11.70 -4.20
C HIS A 71 17.83 12.35 -2.83
N LYS A 72 16.94 13.34 -2.74
CA LYS A 72 16.62 14.01 -1.47
C LYS A 72 15.78 13.11 -0.58
N TYR A 73 16.24 12.87 0.65
CA TYR A 73 15.45 12.17 1.67
C TYR A 73 14.28 13.03 2.12
N PRO A 74 13.08 12.44 2.30
CA PRO A 74 12.01 13.13 2.99
C PRO A 74 12.48 13.42 4.41
N LYS A 75 12.39 14.68 4.83
CA LYS A 75 12.61 15.06 6.22
C LYS A 75 11.40 14.57 7.03
N PHE A 76 11.39 13.31 7.43
CA PHE A 76 10.25 12.66 8.10
C PHE A 76 9.65 13.51 9.23
N VAL A 77 10.50 14.13 10.04
CA VAL A 77 10.09 15.05 11.13
C VAL A 77 9.39 16.31 10.59
N GLN A 78 9.89 16.88 9.50
CA GLN A 78 9.25 18.02 8.83
C GLN A 78 7.90 17.61 8.24
N VAL A 79 7.84 16.46 7.58
CA VAL A 79 6.60 15.91 7.02
C VAL A 79 5.55 15.72 8.12
N GLN A 80 5.93 15.16 9.27
CA GLN A 80 5.03 14.98 10.40
C GLN A 80 4.48 16.32 10.92
N SER A 81 5.31 17.37 10.96
CA SER A 81 4.88 18.70 11.39
C SER A 81 3.97 19.43 10.38
N GLU A 82 4.02 19.05 9.11
CA GLU A 82 3.24 19.65 8.03
C GLU A 82 1.87 18.97 7.81
N LEU A 83 1.62 17.83 8.45
CA LEU A 83 0.35 17.12 8.31
C LEU A 83 -0.74 17.75 9.20
N PRO A 84 -1.93 18.02 8.66
CA PRO A 84 -3.05 18.50 9.46
C PRO A 84 -3.47 17.45 10.49
N ASN A 85 -3.77 17.89 11.72
CA ASN A 85 -4.29 17.06 12.79
C ASN A 85 -5.47 17.76 13.49
N PRO A 86 -6.71 17.27 13.34
CA PRO A 86 -7.09 16.04 12.64
C PRO A 86 -6.99 16.18 11.12
N ILE A 87 -6.78 15.06 10.42
CA ILE A 87 -6.91 14.99 8.96
C ILE A 87 -8.37 15.29 8.60
N THR A 88 -8.53 16.18 7.62
CA THR A 88 -9.83 16.72 7.22
C THR A 88 -10.42 16.07 5.98
N ASP A 89 -9.59 15.55 5.08
CA ASP A 89 -10.04 14.93 3.84
C ASP A 89 -9.21 13.69 3.43
N GLN A 90 -9.59 13.05 2.32
CA GLN A 90 -8.90 11.87 1.81
C GLN A 90 -7.52 12.20 1.22
N GLY A 91 -7.36 13.38 0.64
CA GLY A 91 -6.12 13.82 0.02
C GLY A 91 -5.01 13.98 1.07
N ASP A 92 -5.36 14.50 2.24
CA ASP A 92 -4.50 14.57 3.42
C ASP A 92 -4.04 13.18 3.88
N LEU A 93 -4.94 12.18 3.92
CA LEU A 93 -4.59 10.81 4.30
C LEU A 93 -3.65 10.16 3.28
N GLN A 94 -3.93 10.36 1.99
CA GLN A 94 -3.04 9.91 0.91
C GLN A 94 -1.67 10.61 0.97
N LYS A 95 -1.66 11.91 1.26
CA LYS A 95 -0.43 12.68 1.48
C LYS A 95 0.33 12.09 2.65
N ALA A 96 -0.28 11.89 3.81
CA ALA A 96 0.34 11.28 4.98
C ALA A 96 0.96 9.91 4.65
N LEU A 97 0.22 9.05 3.95
CA LEU A 97 0.72 7.74 3.56
C LEU A 97 1.90 7.82 2.60
N THR A 98 1.81 8.65 1.56
CA THR A 98 2.91 8.80 0.61
C THR A 98 4.15 9.38 1.24
N THR A 99 4.00 10.36 2.14
CA THR A 99 5.14 11.13 2.65
C THR A 99 5.84 10.47 3.83
N LEU A 100 5.11 9.76 4.68
CA LEU A 100 5.68 9.16 5.88
C LEU A 100 6.28 7.77 5.59
N PRO A 101 5.54 6.66 5.46
CA PRO A 101 6.16 5.34 5.30
C PRO A 101 6.67 5.07 3.90
N LEU A 102 5.94 5.48 2.86
CA LEU A 102 6.25 5.07 1.49
C LEU A 102 7.52 5.75 0.98
N LYS A 103 7.58 7.09 1.01
CA LYS A 103 8.81 7.83 0.65
C LYS A 103 9.99 7.48 1.57
N CYS A 104 9.75 7.22 2.87
CA CYS A 104 10.78 6.73 3.77
C CYS A 104 11.44 5.45 3.24
N VAL A 105 10.63 4.43 2.94
CA VAL A 105 11.13 3.15 2.44
C VAL A 105 11.78 3.28 1.07
N SER A 106 11.21 4.05 0.13
CA SER A 106 11.86 4.34 -1.16
C SER A 106 13.25 4.95 -1.00
N SER A 107 13.40 5.91 -0.09
CA SER A 107 14.69 6.53 0.16
C SER A 107 15.71 5.56 0.76
N VAL A 108 15.30 4.70 1.69
CA VAL A 108 16.17 3.65 2.24
C VAL A 108 16.59 2.67 1.14
N LEU A 109 15.66 2.22 0.29
CA LEU A 109 15.93 1.31 -0.83
C LEU A 109 16.94 1.90 -1.82
N THR A 110 16.74 3.14 -2.22
CA THR A 110 17.66 3.83 -3.13
C THR A 110 19.04 3.96 -2.50
N ALA A 111 19.15 4.38 -1.24
CA ALA A 111 20.44 4.47 -0.54
C ALA A 111 21.13 3.10 -0.42
N TYR A 112 20.36 2.04 -0.19
CA TYR A 112 20.89 0.68 -0.06
C TYR A 112 21.41 0.13 -1.40
N GLU A 113 20.70 0.38 -2.51
CA GLU A 113 21.10 -0.08 -3.84
C GLU A 113 22.25 0.73 -4.47
N SER A 114 22.36 2.03 -4.15
CA SER A 114 23.47 2.88 -4.63
C SER A 114 24.83 2.54 -3.99
N GLY A 115 24.85 1.76 -2.90
CA GLY A 115 26.07 1.27 -2.24
C GLY A 115 26.85 2.33 -1.43
N PRO A 116 27.85 1.90 -0.62
CA PRO A 116 28.61 2.78 0.29
C PRO A 116 29.52 3.78 -0.41
N THR A 117 29.86 3.54 -1.68
CA THR A 117 30.73 4.42 -2.49
C THR A 117 29.99 5.56 -3.17
N GLY A 118 28.66 5.62 -3.08
CA GLY A 118 27.84 6.48 -3.92
C GLY A 118 27.91 6.05 -5.38
N CYS A 119 27.00 6.57 -6.21
CA CYS A 119 27.16 6.49 -7.65
C CYS A 119 28.57 6.98 -8.00
N ASN A 120 29.33 6.17 -8.75
CA ASN A 120 30.55 6.61 -9.44
C ASN A 120 30.13 7.59 -10.54
N LEU A 121 29.68 8.77 -10.15
CA LEU A 121 29.45 9.86 -11.07
C LEU A 121 30.82 10.37 -11.51
N PRO A 122 31.07 10.53 -12.82
CA PRO A 122 32.19 11.32 -13.27
C PRO A 122 32.06 12.71 -12.65
N ARG A 123 32.98 13.06 -11.74
CA ARG A 123 32.99 14.33 -11.00
C ARG A 123 32.78 15.52 -11.94
N ARG A 124 31.70 16.27 -11.76
CA ARG A 124 31.58 17.69 -12.12
C ARG A 124 31.23 18.52 -10.88
N ILE A 125 31.96 18.32 -9.79
CA ILE A 125 31.94 19.24 -8.65
C ILE A 125 33.37 19.72 -8.51
N ASP A 126 33.60 21.01 -8.72
CA ASP A 126 34.91 21.61 -8.46
C ASP A 126 35.19 21.62 -6.94
N ALA A 127 36.43 21.90 -6.56
CA ALA A 127 36.85 21.90 -5.15
C ALA A 127 36.11 22.93 -4.26
N ALA A 128 35.27 23.80 -4.85
CA ALA A 128 34.51 24.83 -4.15
C ALA A 128 33.02 24.47 -3.96
N GLY A 129 32.53 23.35 -4.53
CA GLY A 129 31.17 22.88 -4.33
C GLY A 129 30.10 23.66 -5.10
N TYR A 130 30.50 24.36 -6.17
CA TYR A 130 29.58 25.00 -7.11
C TYR A 130 29.36 24.11 -8.33
N GLU A 131 28.12 24.07 -8.83
CA GLU A 131 27.85 23.55 -10.17
C GLU A 131 28.55 24.48 -11.15
N SER A 132 29.53 23.96 -11.89
CA SER A 132 30.16 24.67 -13.00
C SER A 132 29.08 25.00 -14.02
N ASP A 133 28.74 26.29 -14.11
CA ASP A 133 28.06 26.94 -15.22
C ASP A 133 28.86 26.64 -16.49
N GLY A 134 28.56 25.51 -17.11
CA GLY A 134 29.20 25.07 -18.32
C GLY A 134 28.98 26.08 -19.43
N GLY A 135 30.04 26.83 -19.73
CA GLY A 135 30.20 27.49 -21.02
C GLY A 135 29.85 26.54 -22.15
N GLU A 136 29.26 27.12 -23.19
CA GLU A 136 28.65 26.52 -24.36
C GLU A 136 29.58 25.54 -25.10
N ASP A 137 29.72 24.32 -24.60
CA ASP A 137 30.34 23.22 -25.34
C ASP A 137 29.42 22.00 -25.26
N GLU A 138 28.93 21.62 -26.44
CA GLU A 138 28.22 20.39 -26.82
C GLU A 138 27.38 19.72 -25.72
N VAL A 139 26.05 19.78 -25.89
CA VAL A 139 25.06 19.04 -25.10
C VAL A 139 25.29 17.54 -25.29
N ALA A 140 26.27 16.99 -24.57
CA ALA A 140 26.38 15.58 -24.31
C ALA A 140 25.08 15.18 -23.60
N ALA A 141 24.30 14.32 -24.25
CA ALA A 141 23.07 13.79 -23.68
C ALA A 141 23.33 13.35 -22.25
N VAL A 142 22.57 13.89 -21.28
CA VAL A 142 22.57 13.43 -19.89
C VAL A 142 22.57 11.90 -19.93
N PRO A 143 23.61 11.22 -19.40
CA PRO A 143 23.64 9.77 -19.41
C PRO A 143 22.33 9.28 -18.81
N ARG A 144 21.56 8.49 -19.56
CA ARG A 144 20.36 7.86 -19.02
C ARG A 144 20.81 7.02 -17.83
N ASP A 145 20.35 7.44 -16.67
CA ASP A 145 20.69 6.80 -15.42
C ASP A 145 19.97 5.44 -15.35
N ASP A 146 20.73 4.37 -15.61
CA ASP A 146 20.25 3.00 -15.50
C ASP A 146 20.09 2.57 -14.01
N SER A 147 20.44 3.43 -13.03
CA SER A 147 20.20 3.23 -11.59
C SER A 147 18.79 3.64 -11.12
N LYS A 148 17.81 3.54 -12.04
CA LYS A 148 16.38 3.80 -11.87
C LYS A 148 15.88 3.60 -10.42
N ALA A 149 15.71 4.71 -9.72
CA ALA A 149 15.31 4.74 -8.32
C ALA A 149 13.92 4.11 -8.10
N TRP A 150 13.72 3.60 -6.89
CA TRP A 150 12.42 3.12 -6.45
C TRP A 150 11.51 4.29 -6.10
N PHE A 151 10.28 4.29 -6.63
CA PHE A 151 9.28 5.26 -6.23
C PHE A 151 7.87 4.66 -6.16
N TRP A 152 7.01 5.37 -5.46
CA TRP A 152 5.60 5.03 -5.30
C TRP A 152 4.76 5.89 -6.23
N ARG A 153 4.08 5.25 -7.18
CA ARG A 153 3.11 5.90 -8.05
C ARG A 153 1.72 5.74 -7.47
N TYR A 154 1.03 6.85 -7.20
CA TYR A 154 -0.38 6.81 -6.86
C TYR A 154 -1.24 6.48 -8.08
N SER A 155 -2.25 5.65 -7.89
CA SER A 155 -3.26 5.29 -8.89
C SER A 155 -4.61 5.16 -8.20
N LYS A 156 -5.67 5.66 -8.84
CA LYS A 156 -7.04 5.37 -8.41
C LYS A 156 -7.43 4.02 -8.98
N SER A 157 -7.78 3.08 -8.11
CA SER A 157 -8.29 1.78 -8.53
C SER A 157 -9.60 1.95 -9.33
N PRO A 158 -9.85 1.12 -10.36
CA PRO A 158 -11.20 0.99 -10.95
C PRO A 158 -12.26 0.64 -9.91
N MET A 159 -11.84 0.13 -8.74
CA MET A 159 -12.70 -0.23 -7.62
C MET A 159 -12.91 0.91 -6.62
N GLY A 160 -12.49 2.13 -6.94
CA GLY A 160 -12.69 3.33 -6.12
C GLY A 160 -11.77 3.47 -4.89
N SER A 161 -10.78 2.59 -4.71
CA SER A 161 -9.78 2.69 -3.65
C SER A 161 -8.49 3.35 -4.14
N GLY A 162 -7.77 4.04 -3.24
CA GLY A 162 -6.44 4.57 -3.53
C GLY A 162 -5.39 3.47 -3.47
N GLU A 163 -4.57 3.35 -4.51
CA GLU A 163 -3.47 2.38 -4.63
C GLU A 163 -2.14 3.13 -4.78
N HIS A 164 -1.12 2.70 -4.03
CA HIS A 164 0.26 3.12 -4.25
C HIS A 164 1.05 1.95 -4.80
N LEU A 165 1.64 2.15 -5.97
CA LEU A 165 2.29 1.12 -6.76
C LEU A 165 3.80 1.33 -6.65
N LEU A 166 4.51 0.33 -6.14
CA LEU A 166 5.97 0.33 -6.13
C LEU A 166 6.49 -0.04 -7.51
N VAL A 167 7.28 0.84 -8.10
CA VAL A 167 7.90 0.68 -9.41
C VAL A 167 9.38 1.08 -9.33
N LYS A 168 10.19 0.51 -10.23
CA LYS A 168 11.63 0.80 -10.33
C LYS A 168 11.94 1.38 -11.70
N GLY A 169 11.96 2.71 -11.82
CA GLY A 169 12.22 3.43 -13.06
C GLY A 169 10.99 4.00 -13.78
N ASP A 170 11.22 4.54 -14.98
CA ASP A 170 10.20 5.28 -15.73
C ASP A 170 9.31 4.42 -16.64
N LYS A 171 8.00 4.75 -16.58
CA LYS A 171 6.86 4.38 -17.46
C LYS A 171 6.95 3.00 -18.15
N GLY A 172 6.22 2.02 -17.59
CA GLY A 172 5.90 0.74 -18.24
C GLY A 172 6.37 -0.50 -17.48
N GLU A 173 7.02 -0.31 -16.32
CA GLU A 173 7.68 -1.38 -15.60
C GLU A 173 6.76 -2.14 -14.64
N LYS A 174 7.17 -3.39 -14.40
CA LYS A 174 6.55 -4.38 -13.52
C LYS A 174 6.27 -3.77 -12.14
N ILE A 175 5.04 -3.91 -11.68
CA ILE A 175 4.64 -3.47 -10.34
C ILE A 175 5.15 -4.50 -9.35
N SER A 176 6.03 -4.09 -8.45
CA SER A 176 6.61 -5.02 -7.48
C SER A 176 5.65 -5.29 -6.33
N LEU A 177 4.96 -4.25 -5.85
CA LEU A 177 4.07 -4.32 -4.70
C LEU A 177 2.98 -3.24 -4.78
N VAL A 178 1.78 -3.54 -4.32
CA VAL A 178 0.67 -2.57 -4.22
C VAL A 178 0.26 -2.31 -2.77
N VAL A 179 0.29 -1.06 -2.32
CA VAL A 179 -0.27 -0.63 -1.04
C VAL A 179 -1.66 -0.07 -1.29
N ARG A 180 -2.68 -0.74 -0.77
CA ARG A 180 -4.07 -0.30 -0.84
C ARG A 180 -4.45 0.44 0.42
N THR A 181 -5.02 1.62 0.22
CA THR A 181 -5.62 2.44 1.26
C THR A 181 -7.10 2.18 1.39
N THR A 182 -7.56 2.18 2.63
CA THR A 182 -8.97 2.13 3.00
C THR A 182 -9.26 3.26 3.96
N ASN A 183 -10.53 3.65 4.04
CA ASN A 183 -10.99 4.55 5.09
C ASN A 183 -10.99 3.80 6.43
N SER A 184 -10.61 4.47 7.53
CA SER A 184 -10.61 3.90 8.91
C SER A 184 -11.94 3.28 9.36
N ARG A 185 -13.06 3.70 8.77
CA ARG A 185 -14.41 3.15 9.04
C ARG A 185 -14.83 2.03 8.11
N ALA A 186 -14.04 1.70 7.08
CA ALA A 186 -14.40 0.69 6.11
C ALA A 186 -14.48 -0.71 6.75
N LEU A 187 -13.50 -1.01 7.61
CA LEU A 187 -13.38 -2.26 8.36
C LEU A 187 -13.49 -1.96 9.86
N THR A 188 -14.40 -2.63 10.54
CA THR A 188 -14.43 -2.69 12.01
C THR A 188 -13.27 -3.52 12.53
N ASP A 189 -12.99 -3.47 13.84
CA ASP A 189 -11.96 -4.32 14.44
C ASP A 189 -12.29 -5.82 14.27
N GLU A 190 -13.58 -6.18 14.28
CA GLU A 190 -14.05 -7.51 13.95
C GLU A 190 -13.79 -7.88 12.49
N ASP A 191 -14.03 -6.96 11.55
CA ASP A 191 -13.74 -7.20 10.14
C ASP A 191 -12.24 -7.41 9.89
N TRP A 192 -11.37 -6.63 10.55
CA TRP A 192 -9.92 -6.81 10.48
C TRP A 192 -9.49 -8.19 11.03
N LYS A 193 -10.07 -8.63 12.16
CA LYS A 193 -9.82 -9.97 12.72
C LYS A 193 -10.35 -11.07 11.80
N GLU A 194 -11.51 -10.87 11.18
CA GLU A 194 -12.09 -11.82 10.22
C GLU A 194 -11.28 -11.89 8.92
N PHE A 195 -10.53 -10.83 8.59
CA PHE A 195 -9.62 -10.80 7.43
C PHE A 195 -8.31 -11.57 7.68
N VAL A 196 -7.76 -11.53 8.90
CA VAL A 196 -6.52 -12.21 9.31
C VAL A 196 -6.84 -13.56 9.93
N VAL A 197 -7.03 -14.55 9.07
CA VAL A 197 -7.47 -15.91 9.45
C VAL A 197 -6.75 -16.96 8.61
N THR A 198 -6.64 -18.17 9.15
CA THR A 198 -6.10 -19.34 8.43
C THR A 198 -7.22 -20.32 8.13
N GLY A 199 -7.36 -20.74 6.87
CA GLY A 199 -8.37 -21.72 6.47
C GLY A 199 -8.69 -21.71 4.97
N PRO A 200 -9.59 -22.61 4.52
CA PRO A 200 -10.12 -22.59 3.17
C PRO A 200 -10.90 -21.30 2.92
N TYR A 201 -10.59 -20.62 1.83
CA TYR A 201 -11.28 -19.40 1.43
C TYR A 201 -12.59 -19.74 0.73
N ASN A 202 -13.69 -19.21 1.25
CA ASN A 202 -14.97 -19.19 0.56
C ASN A 202 -15.42 -17.75 0.35
N TYR A 203 -15.71 -17.37 -0.90
CA TYR A 203 -16.18 -16.02 -1.16
C TYR A 203 -17.60 -15.83 -0.63
N ASN A 204 -17.81 -14.78 0.15
CA ASN A 204 -19.10 -14.45 0.73
C ASN A 204 -19.31 -12.94 0.70
N THR A 205 -20.24 -12.50 -0.14
CA THR A 205 -20.58 -11.08 -0.29
C THR A 205 -21.03 -10.45 1.03
N LYS A 206 -21.59 -11.22 1.99
CA LYS A 206 -22.04 -10.66 3.28
C LYS A 206 -20.90 -10.35 4.25
N SER A 207 -19.71 -10.90 4.03
CA SER A 207 -18.52 -10.59 4.83
C SER A 207 -17.72 -9.48 4.15
N LYS A 208 -17.48 -8.39 4.89
CA LYS A 208 -16.58 -7.31 4.41
C LYS A 208 -15.16 -7.83 4.24
N ALA A 209 -14.68 -8.66 5.16
CA ALA A 209 -13.36 -9.28 5.06
C ALA A 209 -13.22 -10.13 3.79
N SER A 210 -14.21 -10.99 3.50
CA SER A 210 -14.23 -11.78 2.24
C SER A 210 -14.23 -10.87 1.00
N TRP A 211 -15.02 -9.79 1.04
CA TRP A 211 -15.04 -8.81 -0.04
C TRP A 211 -13.70 -8.07 -0.20
N TYR A 212 -13.00 -7.73 0.89
CA TYR A 212 -11.68 -7.11 0.79
C TYR A 212 -10.61 -8.08 0.29
N TRP A 213 -10.72 -9.37 0.61
CA TRP A 213 -9.87 -10.41 0.02
C TRP A 213 -10.06 -10.48 -1.49
N SER A 214 -11.31 -10.49 -1.97
CA SER A 214 -11.58 -10.52 -3.40
C SER A 214 -11.05 -9.28 -4.13
N ARG A 215 -11.22 -8.11 -3.54
CA ARG A 215 -10.68 -6.83 -4.05
C ARG A 215 -9.15 -6.85 -4.09
N THR A 216 -8.51 -7.39 -3.06
CA THR A 216 -7.04 -7.50 -2.98
C THR A 216 -6.50 -8.43 -4.05
N TRP A 217 -7.11 -9.60 -4.20
CA TRP A 217 -6.77 -10.56 -5.25
C TRP A 217 -6.96 -9.99 -6.66
N GLY A 218 -8.12 -9.37 -6.95
CA GLY A 218 -8.41 -8.80 -8.26
C GLY A 218 -7.43 -7.68 -8.65
N ALA A 219 -6.95 -6.92 -7.66
CA ALA A 219 -5.93 -5.91 -7.87
C ALA A 219 -4.57 -6.50 -8.20
N CYS A 220 -4.15 -7.50 -7.42
CA CYS A 220 -2.92 -8.24 -7.66
C CYS A 220 -2.91 -8.86 -9.07
N LYS A 221 -4.03 -9.48 -9.49
CA LYS A 221 -4.20 -10.03 -10.84
C LYS A 221 -4.10 -8.95 -11.92
N ARG A 222 -4.80 -7.82 -11.74
CA ARG A 222 -4.78 -6.71 -12.70
C ARG A 222 -3.41 -6.04 -12.83
N LEU A 223 -2.67 -5.97 -11.73
CA LEU A 223 -1.38 -5.27 -11.65
C LEU A 223 -0.19 -6.21 -11.91
N ASP A 224 -0.45 -7.49 -12.21
CA ASP A 224 0.56 -8.54 -12.37
C ASP A 224 1.57 -8.58 -11.21
N THR A 225 1.05 -8.50 -9.98
CA THR A 225 1.84 -8.61 -8.76
C THR A 225 1.16 -9.53 -7.78
N ARG A 226 1.94 -10.33 -7.06
CA ARG A 226 1.44 -11.16 -5.97
C ARG A 226 1.56 -10.47 -4.61
N TRP A 227 2.26 -9.34 -4.50
CA TRP A 227 2.58 -8.70 -3.22
C TRP A 227 1.71 -7.48 -2.97
N TRP A 228 1.18 -7.38 -1.75
CA TRP A 228 0.27 -6.32 -1.39
C TRP A 228 0.38 -5.92 0.08
N VAL A 229 -0.12 -4.73 0.38
CA VAL A 229 -0.32 -4.21 1.73
C VAL A 229 -1.71 -3.61 1.80
N LEU A 230 -2.45 -3.87 2.88
CA LEU A 230 -3.74 -3.27 3.18
C LEU A 230 -3.60 -2.40 4.41
N THR A 231 -4.02 -1.14 4.33
CA THR A 231 -3.95 -0.21 5.46
C THR A 231 -5.11 0.78 5.50
N ASP A 232 -5.52 1.14 6.70
CA ASP A 232 -6.34 2.33 7.00
C ASP A 232 -5.52 3.41 7.72
N TRP A 233 -4.20 3.38 7.54
CA TRP A 233 -3.18 4.16 8.25
C TRP A 233 -2.95 3.74 9.71
N GLN A 234 -4.00 3.34 10.43
CA GLN A 234 -3.94 2.93 11.84
C GLN A 234 -3.55 1.47 12.01
N LYS A 235 -3.95 0.63 11.06
CA LYS A 235 -3.69 -0.79 10.99
C LYS A 235 -3.08 -1.14 9.64
N TRP A 236 -2.21 -2.12 9.66
CA TRP A 236 -1.40 -2.55 8.54
C TRP A 236 -1.39 -4.07 8.47
N ILE A 237 -1.66 -4.60 7.30
CA ILE A 237 -1.49 -6.01 6.96
C ILE A 237 -0.62 -6.11 5.73
N PHE A 238 0.41 -6.94 5.82
CA PHE A 238 1.30 -7.29 4.73
C PHE A 238 0.88 -8.66 4.20
N GLY A 239 0.66 -8.78 2.90
CA GLY A 239 0.23 -10.05 2.34
C GLY A 239 0.78 -10.32 0.96
N CYS A 240 0.70 -11.59 0.58
CA CYS A 240 1.11 -12.03 -0.73
C CYS A 240 0.26 -13.21 -1.20
N PHE A 241 0.25 -13.45 -2.51
CA PHE A 241 -0.28 -14.66 -3.11
C PHE A 241 0.86 -15.55 -3.61
N ASN A 242 0.55 -16.82 -3.86
CA ASN A 242 1.44 -17.70 -4.61
C ASN A 242 1.34 -17.39 -6.11
N ASP A 243 2.16 -18.07 -6.91
CA ASP A 243 2.30 -17.78 -8.34
C ASP A 243 1.01 -18.02 -9.14
N ASP A 244 0.21 -19.03 -8.79
CA ASP A 244 -1.08 -19.29 -9.41
C ASP A 244 -2.25 -18.53 -8.75
N MET A 245 -1.95 -17.72 -7.74
CA MET A 245 -2.89 -16.96 -6.92
C MET A 245 -4.03 -17.78 -6.29
N THR A 246 -3.81 -19.08 -6.05
CA THR A 246 -4.77 -19.96 -5.37
C THR A 246 -4.60 -19.99 -3.86
N HIS A 247 -3.49 -19.47 -3.33
CA HIS A 247 -3.21 -19.41 -1.90
C HIS A 247 -2.67 -18.02 -1.51
N GLY A 248 -3.11 -17.51 -0.36
CA GLY A 248 -2.71 -16.22 0.16
C GLY A 248 -2.08 -16.30 1.55
N TRP A 249 -1.16 -15.38 1.86
CA TRP A 249 -0.60 -15.19 3.20
C TRP A 249 -0.85 -13.78 3.68
N THR A 250 -1.00 -13.64 5.00
CA THR A 250 -1.12 -12.34 5.67
C THR A 250 -0.26 -12.29 6.92
N SER A 251 0.34 -11.15 7.20
CA SER A 251 0.87 -10.85 8.52
C SER A 251 -0.27 -10.76 9.53
N PRO A 252 0.03 -10.91 10.83
CA PRO A 252 -0.83 -10.38 11.87
C PRO A 252 -1.14 -8.89 11.65
N ILE A 253 -2.25 -8.42 12.24
CA ILE A 253 -2.61 -7.01 12.23
C ILE A 253 -1.54 -6.22 12.98
N MET A 254 -0.90 -5.29 12.30
CA MET A 254 0.10 -4.43 12.91
C MET A 254 -0.46 -3.02 13.09
N LYS A 255 -0.33 -2.45 14.29
CA LYS A 255 -0.75 -1.08 14.56
C LYS A 255 0.30 -0.08 14.07
N TYR A 256 -0.15 1.13 13.77
CA TYR A 256 0.70 2.25 13.34
C TYR A 256 1.85 2.53 14.34
N ASP A 257 1.60 2.31 15.63
CA ASP A 257 2.53 2.49 16.74
C ASP A 257 3.26 1.19 17.18
N SER A 258 3.32 0.16 16.34
CA SER A 258 4.12 -1.03 16.64
C SER A 258 5.62 -0.69 16.80
N LYS A 259 6.31 -1.36 17.72
CA LYS A 259 7.73 -1.10 18.07
C LYS A 259 8.70 -2.23 17.75
N ASP A 260 8.22 -3.46 17.61
CA ASP A 260 9.07 -4.64 17.42
C ASP A 260 8.30 -5.71 16.61
N PRO A 261 8.30 -5.61 15.27
CA PRO A 261 8.89 -4.56 14.43
C PRO A 261 7.99 -3.32 14.29
N THR A 262 8.54 -2.21 13.80
CA THR A 262 7.76 -1.04 13.35
C THR A 262 7.12 -1.26 11.98
N VAL A 263 6.18 -0.37 11.60
CA VAL A 263 5.60 -0.35 10.24
C VAL A 263 6.64 -0.13 9.15
N LEU A 264 7.63 0.71 9.41
CA LEU A 264 8.69 1.00 8.44
C LEU A 264 9.59 -0.22 8.22
N GLU A 265 9.97 -0.89 9.31
CA GLU A 265 10.74 -2.13 9.26
C GLU A 265 10.01 -3.24 8.50
N ALA A 266 8.74 -3.45 8.82
CA ALA A 266 7.92 -4.45 8.15
C ALA A 266 7.69 -4.12 6.67
N LEU A 267 7.46 -2.83 6.34
CA LEU A 267 7.28 -2.40 4.96
C LEU A 267 8.56 -2.59 4.14
N LEU A 268 9.74 -2.25 4.69
CA LEU A 268 11.02 -2.51 4.01
C LEU A 268 11.22 -4.01 3.77
N TYR A 269 11.03 -4.84 4.81
CA TYR A 269 11.09 -6.29 4.70
C TYR A 269 10.15 -6.82 3.60
N TRP A 270 8.92 -6.32 3.55
CA TRP A 270 7.94 -6.75 2.55
C TRP A 270 8.31 -6.32 1.13
N VAL A 271 8.88 -5.12 0.97
CA VAL A 271 9.37 -4.64 -0.32
C VAL A 271 10.55 -5.49 -0.81
N GLU A 272 11.51 -5.81 0.05
CA GLU A 272 12.64 -6.67 -0.31
C GLU A 272 12.18 -8.10 -0.64
N SER A 273 11.18 -8.60 0.07
CA SER A 273 10.51 -9.85 -0.27
C SER A 273 9.87 -9.80 -1.67
N ALA A 274 9.22 -8.68 -2.00
CA ALA A 274 8.62 -8.46 -3.31
C ALA A 274 9.65 -8.40 -4.46
N LYS A 275 10.85 -7.90 -4.17
CA LYS A 275 12.00 -7.87 -5.07
C LYS A 275 12.65 -9.25 -5.27
N GLY A 276 12.33 -10.22 -4.43
CA GLY A 276 12.93 -11.56 -4.45
C GLY A 276 14.24 -11.66 -3.68
N ASP A 277 14.44 -10.80 -2.67
CA ASP A 277 15.61 -10.90 -1.79
C ASP A 277 15.67 -12.28 -1.10
N LYS A 278 16.88 -12.81 -0.95
CA LYS A 278 17.10 -14.16 -0.38
C LYS A 278 16.68 -14.28 1.08
N ALA A 279 16.75 -13.17 1.83
CA ALA A 279 16.32 -13.04 3.21
C ALA A 279 14.85 -12.59 3.34
N GLY A 280 14.18 -12.32 2.23
CA GLY A 280 12.76 -12.00 2.19
C GLY A 280 11.85 -13.19 2.50
N PHE A 281 10.55 -12.90 2.62
CA PHE A 281 9.51 -13.89 2.87
C PHE A 281 9.42 -14.91 1.73
N LYS A 282 9.38 -16.20 2.10
CA LYS A 282 9.24 -17.32 1.16
C LYS A 282 7.92 -18.02 1.43
N PRO A 283 6.93 -17.87 0.53
CA PRO A 283 5.65 -18.52 0.70
C PRO A 283 5.82 -20.04 0.73
N ASN A 284 5.31 -20.68 1.78
CA ASN A 284 5.24 -22.13 1.89
C ASN A 284 3.84 -22.50 2.37
N ALA A 285 3.04 -23.09 1.48
CA ALA A 285 1.62 -23.29 1.73
C ALA A 285 1.42 -24.48 2.65
N LYS A 286 0.77 -24.24 3.80
CA LYS A 286 0.23 -25.34 4.60
C LYS A 286 -1.04 -25.88 3.95
N ASP A 287 -1.30 -27.17 4.16
CA ASP A 287 -2.60 -27.72 3.81
C ASP A 287 -3.65 -27.19 4.79
N VAL A 288 -4.51 -26.30 4.29
CA VAL A 288 -5.61 -25.71 5.06
C VAL A 288 -6.94 -26.41 4.82
N SER A 289 -7.00 -27.42 3.94
CA SER A 289 -8.25 -28.05 3.50
C SER A 289 -9.05 -28.72 4.63
N SER A 290 -8.37 -29.14 5.70
CA SER A 290 -8.96 -29.77 6.87
C SER A 290 -9.54 -28.77 7.90
N LEU A 291 -9.25 -27.48 7.75
CA LEU A 291 -9.74 -26.44 8.66
C LEU A 291 -11.17 -26.00 8.28
N PRO A 292 -11.93 -25.41 9.22
CA PRO A 292 -13.25 -24.86 8.92
C PRO A 292 -13.18 -23.79 7.82
N ALA A 293 -14.08 -23.89 6.84
CA ALA A 293 -14.18 -22.91 5.77
C ALA A 293 -14.41 -21.50 6.33
N LEU A 294 -13.62 -20.56 5.83
CA LEU A 294 -13.72 -19.15 6.19
C LEU A 294 -14.93 -18.52 5.53
N PHE A 295 -15.47 -17.47 6.16
CA PHE A 295 -16.62 -16.71 5.67
C PHE A 295 -17.86 -17.59 5.34
N PRO A 296 -18.28 -18.51 6.22
CA PRO A 296 -19.41 -19.39 5.94
C PRO A 296 -20.66 -18.57 5.63
N SER A 297 -21.52 -19.08 4.74
CA SER A 297 -22.81 -18.49 4.41
C SER A 297 -23.72 -18.47 5.65
N ASN A 298 -23.53 -17.52 6.55
CA ASN A 298 -24.33 -17.43 7.77
C ASN A 298 -25.64 -16.69 7.44
N PRO A 299 -26.80 -17.37 7.47
CA PRO A 299 -28.10 -16.72 7.23
C PRO A 299 -28.49 -15.77 8.37
N ALA A 300 -27.91 -15.91 9.57
CA ALA A 300 -28.29 -15.15 10.77
C ALA A 300 -27.60 -13.78 10.90
N ARG A 301 -26.46 -13.54 10.20
CA ARG A 301 -25.91 -12.19 10.03
C ARG A 301 -26.74 -11.44 8.98
N ARG A 302 -27.98 -11.08 9.35
CA ARG A 302 -28.73 -10.04 8.65
C ARG A 302 -27.98 -8.73 8.87
N ILE A 303 -27.30 -8.26 7.82
CA ILE A 303 -27.06 -6.83 7.64
C ILE A 303 -28.44 -6.17 7.71
N SER A 304 -28.57 -5.11 8.51
CA SER A 304 -29.71 -4.20 8.45
C SER A 304 -29.78 -3.61 7.05
N VAL A 305 -30.47 -4.30 6.14
CA VAL A 305 -30.86 -3.76 4.85
C VAL A 305 -31.89 -2.69 5.19
N SER A 306 -31.51 -1.42 5.05
CA SER A 306 -32.44 -0.29 5.01
C SER A 306 -33.27 -0.37 3.72
N GLY A 307 -34.04 -1.43 3.55
CA GLY A 307 -34.68 -1.75 2.27
C GLY A 307 -35.95 -2.60 2.40
N ASN A 308 -36.55 -2.66 3.59
CA ASN A 308 -37.84 -3.37 3.77
C ASN A 308 -39.04 -2.43 3.87
N ARG A 309 -38.92 -1.18 3.40
CA ARG A 309 -40.10 -0.35 3.16
C ARG A 309 -40.63 -0.72 1.78
N PRO A 310 -41.89 -1.19 1.65
CA PRO A 310 -42.49 -1.36 0.34
C PRO A 310 -42.39 -0.05 -0.43
N HIS A 311 -41.99 -0.15 -1.70
CA HIS A 311 -41.85 0.99 -2.61
C HIS A 311 -43.19 1.75 -2.66
N LYS A 312 -43.30 2.87 -1.96
CA LYS A 312 -44.44 3.79 -2.14
C LYS A 312 -44.32 4.38 -3.55
N PRO A 313 -45.34 4.25 -4.41
CA PRO A 313 -45.36 4.95 -5.69
C PRO A 313 -45.11 6.44 -5.46
N ARG A 314 -44.21 7.01 -6.26
CA ARG A 314 -43.80 8.41 -6.13
C ARG A 314 -44.94 9.33 -6.54
N ASP A 315 -45.17 10.34 -5.72
CA ASP A 315 -46.08 11.45 -6.03
C ASP A 315 -45.38 12.40 -7.03
N PRO A 316 -45.91 12.56 -8.26
CA PRO A 316 -45.28 13.38 -9.29
C PRO A 316 -45.31 14.88 -8.97
N SER A 317 -46.08 15.32 -7.97
CA SER A 317 -46.21 16.73 -7.59
C SER A 317 -45.11 17.25 -6.66
N LYS A 318 -44.24 16.37 -6.14
CA LYS A 318 -43.17 16.77 -5.21
C LYS A 318 -41.83 17.00 -5.92
N PRO A 319 -41.19 18.17 -5.74
CA PRO A 319 -39.87 18.43 -6.30
C PRO A 319 -38.83 17.48 -5.70
N LYS A 320 -37.91 17.02 -6.56
CA LYS A 320 -36.87 16.05 -6.27
C LYS A 320 -35.90 16.65 -5.22
N THR A 321 -35.90 16.15 -3.99
CA THR A 321 -34.78 16.40 -3.08
C THR A 321 -33.57 15.67 -3.64
N ALA A 322 -32.55 16.41 -4.07
CA ALA A 322 -31.33 15.86 -4.61
C ALA A 322 -30.62 15.02 -3.54
N ASN A 323 -30.45 13.72 -3.81
CA ASN A 323 -29.44 12.90 -3.16
C ASN A 323 -28.28 12.74 -4.15
N GLU A 324 -27.06 12.83 -3.65
CA GLU A 324 -25.79 12.82 -4.42
C GLU A 324 -25.50 11.50 -5.17
N SER A 325 -26.46 10.58 -5.24
CA SER A 325 -26.36 9.32 -6.00
C SER A 325 -27.06 9.34 -7.36
N ASP A 326 -27.68 10.47 -7.74
CA ASP A 326 -28.51 10.62 -8.96
C ASP A 326 -27.82 11.46 -10.05
N VAL A 327 -26.51 11.70 -9.93
CA VAL A 327 -25.68 12.33 -10.95
C VAL A 327 -24.76 11.25 -11.49
N GLU A 328 -24.82 11.04 -12.81
CA GLU A 328 -24.04 10.11 -13.64
C GLU A 328 -24.73 8.80 -14.02
N GLU A 329 -25.79 8.94 -14.82
CA GLU A 329 -26.18 7.98 -15.87
C GLU A 329 -27.19 8.70 -16.79
N ASP A 330 -26.69 9.56 -17.67
CA ASP A 330 -27.37 10.04 -18.90
C ASP A 330 -26.36 10.91 -19.65
N ASP A 331 -25.48 10.27 -20.42
CA ASP A 331 -24.78 10.85 -21.59
C ASP A 331 -23.84 9.80 -22.20
N ALA A 332 -24.41 8.74 -22.77
CA ALA A 332 -23.75 7.90 -23.76
C ALA A 332 -24.77 7.01 -24.48
N GLU A 333 -25.56 7.59 -25.38
CA GLU A 333 -26.02 6.93 -26.62
C GLU A 333 -26.78 7.95 -27.48
N ASP A 334 -26.08 8.57 -28.44
CA ASP A 334 -26.56 8.81 -29.82
C ASP A 334 -25.51 9.60 -30.62
N GLY A 335 -24.93 8.95 -31.64
CA GLY A 335 -24.04 9.65 -32.57
C GLY A 335 -23.14 8.77 -33.45
N ALA A 336 -23.71 7.86 -34.23
CA ALA A 336 -23.38 7.61 -35.66
C ALA A 336 -24.10 6.36 -36.18
#